data_AF-A0A6A4Z0J5-F1
#
_entry.id   AF-A0A6A4Z0J5-F1
#
_cell.length_a   1.000
_cell.length_b   1.000
_cell.length_c   1.000
_cell.angle_alpha   90.00
_cell.angle_beta   90.00
_cell.angle_gamma   90.00
#
_symmetry.space_group_name_H-M   'P 1'
#
loop_
_entity.id
_entity.type
_entity.pdbx_description
1 polymer ?
#
loop_
_entity_poly.entity_id
_entity_poly.type
_entity_poly.pdbx_seq_one_letter_code
_entity_poly.pdbx_strand_id
1 'polypeptide(L)'
;MGRTKRKHDEDDSEAVAGDRVVALRLLNDTRTQYAYIIERFKRWLPSEHPEFVVDSVIQLPMSTKVCQTYLDFASVKRDATGMELVPKRFNSFSNIGTCKSAIKCLYKEANIKMHDELEARLKDFANGYKRHIAQLREDGEMPIGEGKLPMTVDGYAYLAKAALSARTDHFLAVNSHVPPFLLEFDGSFSIYSFNTF
;
A
#
# COMPACT_ATOMS: atom_id res chain seq x y z
N MET A 1 8.05 18.43 64.83
CA MET A 1 6.98 17.78 64.03
C MET A 1 6.69 18.68 62.83
N GLY A 2 6.64 18.31 61.56
CA GLY A 2 7.07 17.15 60.79
C GLY A 2 7.13 17.68 59.35
N ARG A 3 8.26 17.47 58.65
CA ARG A 3 8.51 18.01 57.30
C ARG A 3 7.78 17.13 56.29
N THR A 4 6.60 17.56 55.82
CA THR A 4 5.86 16.84 54.78
C THR A 4 6.52 17.04 53.43
N LYS A 5 7.16 15.97 52.97
CA LYS A 5 7.77 15.79 51.65
C LYS A 5 6.63 15.71 50.63
N ARG A 6 6.50 16.71 49.75
CA ARG A 6 5.58 16.62 48.60
C ARG A 6 6.10 15.52 47.69
N LYS A 7 5.27 14.50 47.45
CA LYS A 7 5.50 13.49 46.43
C LYS A 7 5.45 14.20 45.08
N HIS A 8 6.51 13.98 44.32
CA HIS A 8 6.67 14.42 42.95
C HIS A 8 5.89 13.45 42.08
N ASP A 9 4.71 13.86 41.63
CA ASP A 9 3.94 13.16 40.60
C ASP A 9 4.52 13.58 39.25
N GLU A 10 5.74 13.13 38.96
CA GLU A 10 6.22 13.04 37.59
C GLU A 10 6.05 11.59 37.14
N ASP A 11 5.72 11.43 35.86
CA ASP A 11 6.10 10.29 35.02
C ASP A 11 5.02 9.30 34.53
N ASP A 12 3.81 9.78 34.22
CA ASP A 12 2.90 9.07 33.29
C ASP A 12 2.67 9.82 31.96
N SER A 13 2.93 11.14 31.90
CA SER A 13 2.65 11.93 30.68
C SER A 13 3.75 11.82 29.61
N GLU A 14 5.01 11.65 30.02
CA GLU A 14 6.13 11.56 29.07
C GLU A 14 6.19 10.19 28.37
N ALA A 15 5.88 9.09 29.08
CA ALA A 15 5.79 7.76 28.46
C ALA A 15 4.72 7.71 27.35
N VAL A 16 3.54 8.29 27.61
CA VAL A 16 2.45 8.40 26.63
C VAL A 16 2.81 9.32 25.46
N ALA A 17 3.62 10.36 25.70
CA ALA A 17 4.12 11.23 24.64
C ALA A 17 5.14 10.52 23.74
N GLY A 18 6.08 9.76 24.34
CA GLY A 18 7.05 8.94 23.62
C GLY A 18 6.37 7.91 22.72
N ASP A 19 5.39 7.18 23.24
CA ASP A 19 4.62 6.20 22.48
C ASP A 19 3.82 6.83 21.32
N ARG A 20 3.29 8.05 21.52
CA ARG A 20 2.63 8.81 20.44
C ARG A 20 3.61 9.20 19.34
N VAL A 21 4.83 9.61 19.69
CA VAL A 21 5.87 9.94 18.70
C VAL A 21 6.34 8.69 17.94
N VAL A 22 6.50 7.55 18.63
CA VAL A 22 6.79 6.26 17.99
C VAL A 22 5.65 5.82 17.07
N ALA A 23 4.40 6.07 17.46
CA ALA A 23 3.22 5.77 16.66
C ALA A 23 3.12 6.63 15.38
N LEU A 24 3.75 7.81 15.35
CA LEU A 24 3.86 8.70 14.17
C LEU A 24 4.94 8.25 13.17
N ARG A 25 5.75 7.22 13.49
CA ARG A 25 6.82 6.72 12.61
C ARG A 25 6.32 6.26 11.23
N LEU A 26 5.05 5.87 11.12
CA LEU A 26 4.40 5.61 9.83
C LEU A 26 3.30 6.62 9.59
N LEU A 27 3.28 7.21 8.39
CA LEU A 27 2.10 7.92 7.88
C LEU A 27 0.90 6.97 7.88
N ASN A 28 -0.28 7.49 8.24
CA ASN A 28 -1.51 6.71 8.38
C ASN A 28 -1.85 5.90 7.11
N ASP A 29 -1.57 6.46 5.92
CA ASP A 29 -1.78 5.77 4.64
C ASP A 29 -0.86 4.55 4.50
N THR A 30 0.41 4.68 4.90
CA THR A 30 1.38 3.57 4.88
C THR A 30 1.03 2.51 5.93
N ARG A 31 0.56 2.92 7.12
CA ARG A 31 0.07 2.00 8.15
C ARG A 31 -1.11 1.18 7.64
N THR A 32 -2.08 1.83 7.01
CA THR A 32 -3.25 1.18 6.43
C THR A 32 -2.85 0.21 5.31
N GLN A 33 -1.91 0.62 4.47
CA GLN A 33 -1.38 -0.23 3.41
C GLN A 33 -0.65 -1.47 3.98
N TYR A 34 0.19 -1.30 5.00
CA TYR A 34 0.88 -2.43 5.63
C TYR A 34 -0.09 -3.35 6.37
N ALA A 35 -1.09 -2.80 7.07
CA ALA A 35 -2.13 -3.58 7.71
C ALA A 35 -2.87 -4.45 6.68
N TYR A 36 -3.25 -3.89 5.52
CA TYR A 36 -3.88 -4.66 4.45
C TYR A 36 -2.99 -5.80 3.94
N ILE A 37 -1.70 -5.54 3.74
CA ILE A 37 -0.73 -6.55 3.33
C ILE A 37 -0.54 -7.64 4.39
N ILE A 38 -0.48 -7.26 5.67
CA ILE A 38 -0.32 -8.19 6.79
C ILE A 38 -1.59 -9.04 6.95
N GLU A 39 -2.79 -8.47 6.80
CA GLU A 39 -4.04 -9.20 6.81
C GLU A 39 -4.12 -10.20 5.65
N ARG A 40 -3.68 -9.80 4.45
CA ARG A 40 -3.55 -10.73 3.32
C ARG A 40 -2.56 -11.86 3.64
N PHE A 41 -1.45 -11.55 4.31
CA PHE A 41 -0.46 -12.53 4.71
C PHE A 41 -1.03 -13.51 5.74
N LYS A 42 -1.77 -13.03 6.76
CA LYS A 42 -2.49 -13.85 7.74
C LYS A 42 -3.53 -14.76 7.13
N ARG A 43 -4.16 -14.39 6.01
CA ARG A 43 -5.12 -15.27 5.31
C ARG A 43 -4.43 -16.37 4.53
N TRP A 44 -3.23 -16.11 4.01
CA TRP A 44 -2.45 -17.07 3.23
C TRP A 44 -1.66 -18.06 4.11
N LEU A 45 -1.17 -17.61 5.27
CA LEU A 45 -0.38 -18.44 6.17
C LEU A 45 -1.07 -19.74 6.61
N PRO A 46 -2.35 -19.76 7.04
CA PRO A 46 -3.02 -20.99 7.46
C PRO A 46 -3.18 -22.04 6.38
N SER A 47 -3.23 -21.65 5.10
CA SER A 47 -3.38 -22.62 3.99
C SER A 47 -2.08 -23.31 3.61
N GLU A 48 -0.94 -22.62 3.75
CA GLU A 48 0.37 -23.13 3.30
C GLU A 48 1.30 -23.52 4.46
N HIS A 49 1.22 -22.78 5.57
CA HIS A 49 2.15 -22.83 6.70
C HIS A 49 1.42 -22.58 8.04
N PRO A 50 0.48 -23.46 8.43
CA PRO A 50 -0.34 -23.29 9.63
C PRO A 50 0.48 -23.22 10.93
N GLU A 51 1.69 -23.77 10.94
CA GLU A 51 2.61 -23.76 12.08
C GLU A 51 3.02 -22.36 12.55
N PHE A 52 2.89 -21.34 11.69
CA PHE A 52 3.23 -19.95 12.01
C PHE A 52 2.03 -19.10 12.42
N VAL A 53 0.85 -19.68 12.64
CA VAL A 53 -0.35 -18.96 13.09
C VAL A 53 -0.92 -19.59 14.35
N VAL A 54 -0.92 -18.83 15.45
CA VAL A 54 -1.54 -19.23 16.72
C VAL A 54 -2.46 -18.09 17.15
N ASP A 55 -3.73 -18.40 17.44
CA ASP A 55 -4.75 -17.41 17.85
C ASP A 55 -4.87 -16.20 16.90
N SER A 56 -4.74 -16.42 15.59
CA SER A 56 -4.73 -15.37 14.55
C SER A 56 -3.56 -14.39 14.62
N VAL A 57 -2.52 -14.73 15.39
CA VAL A 57 -1.25 -13.99 15.50
C VAL A 57 -0.17 -14.74 14.73
N ILE A 58 0.59 -14.00 13.92
CA ILE A 58 1.75 -14.54 13.19
C ILE A 58 2.88 -14.77 14.19
N GLN A 59 3.34 -16.02 14.29
CA GLN A 59 4.48 -16.39 15.12
C GLN A 59 5.79 -16.10 14.40
N LEU A 60 6.71 -15.46 15.11
CA LEU A 60 8.06 -15.13 14.64
C LEU A 60 9.10 -15.83 15.52
N PRO A 61 10.32 -16.09 15.00
CA PRO A 61 10.79 -15.80 13.65
C PRO A 61 10.31 -16.83 12.62
N MET A 62 9.92 -16.36 11.42
CA MET A 62 9.61 -17.25 10.29
C MET A 62 10.88 -17.64 9.52
N SER A 63 10.80 -18.78 8.85
CA SER A 63 11.85 -19.21 7.93
C SER A 63 11.93 -18.32 6.68
N THR A 64 13.13 -18.21 6.11
CA THR A 64 13.37 -17.49 4.85
C THR A 64 12.48 -18.00 3.72
N LYS A 65 12.26 -19.31 3.67
CA LYS A 65 11.47 -19.98 2.64
C LYS A 65 10.01 -19.52 2.65
N VAL A 66 9.40 -19.40 3.84
CA VAL A 66 7.99 -18.96 4.01
C VAL A 66 7.81 -17.53 3.48
N CYS A 67 8.75 -16.64 3.80
CA CYS A 67 8.67 -15.26 3.33
C CYS A 67 8.85 -15.16 1.80
N GLN A 68 9.70 -16.01 1.22
CA GLN A 68 9.88 -16.08 -0.23
C GLN A 68 8.64 -16.62 -0.94
N THR A 69 8.07 -17.74 -0.48
CA THR A 69 6.85 -18.30 -1.06
C THR A 69 5.68 -17.33 -0.94
N TYR A 70 5.61 -16.55 0.13
CA TYR A 70 4.62 -15.47 0.20
C TYR A 70 4.86 -14.36 -0.83
N LEU A 71 6.11 -13.95 -1.08
CA LEU A 71 6.39 -12.95 -2.12
C LEU A 71 6.08 -13.47 -3.52
N ASP A 72 6.33 -14.76 -3.79
CA ASP A 72 5.91 -15.43 -5.03
C ASP A 72 4.38 -15.41 -5.16
N PHE A 73 3.66 -15.79 -4.11
CA PHE A 73 2.21 -15.68 -4.06
C PHE A 73 1.75 -14.23 -4.28
N ALA A 74 2.36 -13.24 -3.63
CA ALA A 74 2.00 -11.84 -3.76
C ALA A 74 2.33 -11.26 -5.14
N SER A 75 3.23 -11.90 -5.91
CA SER A 75 3.67 -11.44 -7.23
C SER A 75 2.61 -11.53 -8.31
N VAL A 76 1.65 -12.45 -8.16
CA VAL A 76 0.57 -12.67 -9.12
C VAL A 76 -0.73 -12.06 -8.60
N LYS A 77 -1.47 -11.41 -9.50
CA LYS A 77 -2.79 -10.85 -9.22
C LYS A 77 -3.80 -11.98 -9.06
N ARG A 78 -4.60 -11.86 -8.00
CA ARG A 78 -5.64 -12.82 -7.65
C ARG A 78 -6.97 -12.11 -7.53
N ASP A 79 -8.04 -12.84 -7.81
CA ASP A 79 -9.39 -12.36 -7.60
C ASP A 79 -9.77 -12.34 -6.10
N ALA A 80 -11.01 -11.94 -5.81
CA ALA A 80 -11.53 -11.89 -4.44
C ALA A 80 -11.62 -13.27 -3.76
N THR A 81 -11.62 -14.35 -4.55
CA THR A 81 -11.66 -15.73 -4.06
C THR A 81 -10.25 -16.31 -3.81
N GLY A 82 -9.21 -15.57 -4.18
CA GLY A 82 -7.81 -15.99 -4.03
C GLY A 82 -7.26 -16.76 -5.24
N MET A 83 -8.03 -16.90 -6.31
CA MET A 83 -7.61 -17.60 -7.53
C MET A 83 -6.78 -16.69 -8.42
N GLU A 84 -5.80 -17.26 -9.12
CA GLU A 84 -4.99 -16.51 -10.08
C GLU A 84 -5.88 -15.98 -11.21
N LEU A 85 -5.70 -14.70 -11.56
CA LEU A 85 -6.42 -14.14 -12.70
C LEU A 85 -5.98 -14.84 -13.98
N VAL A 86 -6.95 -15.12 -14.87
CA VAL A 86 -6.71 -15.66 -16.20
C VAL A 86 -7.13 -14.60 -17.23
N PRO A 87 -6.23 -14.12 -18.11
CA PRO A 87 -4.82 -14.50 -18.23
C PRO A 87 -3.98 -14.04 -17.04
N LYS A 88 -2.86 -14.73 -16.79
CA LYS A 88 -1.95 -14.47 -15.67
C LYS A 88 -1.49 -13.01 -15.69
N ARG A 89 -1.71 -12.29 -14.59
CA ARG A 89 -1.27 -10.90 -14.45
C ARG A 89 -0.37 -10.77 -13.24
N PHE A 90 0.68 -9.98 -13.37
CA PHE A 90 1.62 -9.72 -12.28
C PHE A 90 1.33 -8.38 -11.60
N ASN A 91 1.67 -8.28 -10.33
CA ASN A 91 1.64 -7.04 -9.58
C ASN A 91 2.83 -6.14 -9.96
N SER A 92 2.75 -4.86 -9.60
CA SER A 92 3.88 -3.95 -9.85
C SER A 92 5.05 -4.25 -8.92
N PHE A 93 6.25 -3.83 -9.35
CA PHE A 93 7.44 -3.86 -8.48
C PHE A 93 7.20 -3.09 -7.18
N SER A 94 6.52 -1.94 -7.27
CA SER A 94 6.13 -1.10 -6.14
C SER A 94 5.31 -1.89 -5.10
N ASN A 95 4.34 -2.69 -5.54
CA ASN A 95 3.53 -3.52 -4.65
C ASN A 95 4.35 -4.58 -3.92
N ILE A 96 5.27 -5.28 -4.62
CA ILE A 96 6.18 -6.24 -3.98
C ILE A 96 7.15 -5.56 -3.02
N GLY A 97 7.60 -4.34 -3.36
CA GLY A 97 8.36 -3.49 -2.45
C GLY A 97 7.63 -3.20 -1.15
N THR A 98 6.33 -2.87 -1.23
CA THR A 98 5.46 -2.70 -0.06
C THR A 98 5.33 -4.01 0.73
N CYS A 99 5.12 -5.16 0.08
CA CYS A 99 5.07 -6.46 0.76
C CYS A 99 6.33 -6.73 1.59
N LYS A 100 7.51 -6.55 0.99
CA LYS A 100 8.79 -6.67 1.69
C LYS A 100 8.87 -5.74 2.91
N SER A 101 8.49 -4.48 2.75
CA SER A 101 8.56 -3.51 3.84
C SER A 101 7.56 -3.79 4.96
N ALA A 102 6.38 -4.31 4.63
CA ALA A 102 5.39 -4.75 5.61
C ALA A 102 5.90 -5.93 6.44
N ILE A 103 6.56 -6.93 5.81
CA ILE A 103 7.22 -8.03 6.53
C ILE A 103 8.27 -7.48 7.49
N LYS A 104 9.13 -6.55 7.04
CA LYS A 104 10.10 -5.89 7.94
C LYS A 104 9.43 -5.13 9.08
N CYS A 105 8.28 -4.50 8.82
CA CYS A 105 7.51 -3.81 9.86
C CYS A 105 7.01 -4.78 10.92
N LEU A 106 6.54 -5.96 10.51
CA LEU A 106 6.06 -7.01 11.42
C LEU A 106 7.17 -7.50 12.37
N TYR A 107 8.40 -7.70 11.89
CA TYR A 107 9.54 -8.01 12.76
C TYR A 107 9.87 -6.87 13.74
N LYS A 108 9.81 -5.62 13.28
CA LYS A 108 10.04 -4.44 14.11
C LYS A 108 8.96 -4.27 15.19
N GLU A 109 7.70 -4.53 14.86
CA GLU A 109 6.56 -4.44 15.79
C GLU A 109 6.60 -5.55 16.85
N ALA A 110 7.06 -6.75 16.49
CA ALA A 110 7.31 -7.83 17.43
C ALA A 110 8.59 -7.63 18.28
N ASN A 111 9.35 -6.56 18.03
CA ASN A 111 10.66 -6.30 18.64
C ASN A 111 11.67 -7.45 18.46
N ILE A 112 11.59 -8.14 17.32
CA ILE A 112 12.48 -9.25 16.96
C ILE A 112 13.44 -8.79 15.87
N LYS A 113 14.74 -9.00 16.08
CA LYS A 113 15.74 -8.74 15.02
C LYS A 113 15.54 -9.74 13.89
N MET A 114 15.27 -9.23 12.69
CA MET A 114 15.22 -10.04 11.48
C MET A 114 16.63 -10.57 11.16
N HIS A 115 16.74 -11.86 10.84
CA HIS A 115 18.03 -12.47 10.48
C HIS A 115 18.57 -11.88 9.18
N ASP A 116 19.88 -11.65 9.12
CA ASP A 116 20.54 -10.99 7.98
C ASP A 116 20.36 -11.79 6.67
N GLU A 117 20.30 -13.11 6.75
CA GLU A 117 20.03 -14.00 5.61
C GLU A 117 18.64 -13.76 5.01
N LEU A 118 17.62 -13.64 5.86
CA LEU A 118 16.27 -13.31 5.42
C LEU A 118 16.24 -11.92 4.78
N GLU A 119 16.92 -10.93 5.37
CA GLU A 119 16.99 -9.60 4.79
C GLU A 119 17.62 -9.60 3.38
N ALA A 120 18.74 -10.30 3.24
CA ALA A 120 19.44 -10.46 1.98
C ALA A 120 18.53 -11.14 0.95
N ARG A 121 17.82 -12.20 1.34
CA ARG A 121 16.91 -12.89 0.42
C ARG A 121 15.71 -12.08 -0.02
N LEU A 122 15.10 -11.30 0.87
CA LEU A 122 14.03 -10.39 0.49
C LEU A 122 14.52 -9.30 -0.47
N LYS A 123 15.77 -8.86 -0.31
CA LYS A 123 16.41 -7.89 -1.22
C LYS A 123 16.68 -8.51 -2.59
N ASP A 124 17.25 -9.70 -2.64
CA ASP A 124 17.53 -10.43 -3.87
C ASP A 124 16.25 -10.70 -4.66
N PHE A 125 15.20 -11.15 -3.97
CA PHE A 125 13.89 -11.38 -4.57
C PHE A 125 13.37 -10.12 -5.25
N ALA A 126 13.34 -9.00 -4.53
CA ALA A 126 12.84 -7.74 -5.08
C ALA A 126 13.65 -7.30 -6.31
N ASN A 127 14.97 -7.49 -6.29
CA ASN A 127 15.83 -7.15 -7.43
C ASN A 127 15.58 -8.06 -8.64
N GLY A 128 15.42 -9.37 -8.42
CA GLY A 128 15.04 -10.33 -9.45
C GLY A 128 13.67 -9.99 -10.05
N TYR A 129 12.70 -9.68 -9.19
CA TYR A 129 11.35 -9.29 -9.60
C TYR A 129 11.34 -8.01 -10.43
N LYS A 130 12.16 -7.01 -10.06
CA LYS A 130 12.31 -5.79 -10.86
C LYS A 130 12.73 -6.10 -12.30
N ARG A 131 13.66 -7.03 -12.50
CA ARG A 131 14.11 -7.47 -13.83
C ARG A 131 13.01 -8.22 -14.56
N HIS A 132 12.32 -9.12 -13.87
CA HIS A 132 11.19 -9.87 -14.44
C HIS A 132 10.07 -8.94 -14.93
N ILE A 133 9.69 -7.92 -14.15
CA ILE A 133 8.71 -6.91 -14.58
C ILE A 133 9.21 -6.11 -15.79
N ALA A 134 10.51 -5.81 -15.86
CA ALA A 134 11.09 -5.13 -17.01
C ALA A 134 10.96 -5.97 -18.29
N GLN A 135 11.25 -7.28 -18.21
CA GLN A 135 11.08 -8.23 -19.32
C GLN A 135 9.62 -8.30 -19.76
N LEU A 136 8.68 -8.46 -18.82
CA LEU A 136 7.25 -8.48 -19.14
C LEU A 136 6.75 -7.20 -19.82
N ARG A 137 7.37 -6.05 -19.54
CA ARG A 137 7.06 -4.78 -20.23
C ARG A 137 7.67 -4.73 -21.63
N GLU A 138 8.87 -5.26 -21.80
CA GLU A 138 9.56 -5.36 -23.09
C GLU A 138 8.82 -6.31 -24.04
N ASP A 139 8.36 -7.45 -23.52
CA ASP A 139 7.59 -8.47 -24.25
C ASP A 139 6.14 -8.04 -24.53
N GLY A 140 5.70 -6.88 -24.00
CA GLY A 140 4.35 -6.35 -24.19
C GLY A 140 3.26 -7.05 -23.36
N GLU A 141 3.62 -7.98 -22.47
CA GLU A 141 2.69 -8.67 -21.55
C GLU A 141 2.20 -7.76 -20.41
N MET A 142 2.93 -6.69 -20.11
CA MET A 142 2.56 -5.67 -19.12
C MET A 142 2.64 -4.26 -19.70
N PRO A 143 1.63 -3.39 -19.47
CA PRO A 143 1.70 -2.00 -19.91
C PRO A 143 2.87 -1.26 -19.26
N ILE A 144 3.52 -0.40 -20.05
CA ILE A 144 4.72 0.36 -19.66
C ILE A 144 4.44 1.37 -18.53
N GLY A 145 3.18 1.82 -18.36
CA GLY A 145 2.78 2.80 -17.36
C GLY A 145 2.27 2.21 -16.05
N GLU A 146 2.80 2.68 -14.91
CA GLU A 146 2.12 2.60 -13.61
C GLU A 146 1.33 3.91 -13.40
N GLY A 147 0.00 3.82 -13.32
CA GLY A 147 -0.86 4.99 -13.14
C GLY A 147 -2.35 4.66 -13.32
N LYS A 148 -3.23 5.64 -13.04
CA LYS A 148 -4.64 5.53 -13.43
C LYS A 148 -4.69 5.37 -14.95
N LEU A 149 -5.34 4.30 -15.42
CA LEU A 149 -5.61 4.14 -16.84
C LEU A 149 -6.42 5.35 -17.32
N PRO A 150 -6.20 5.81 -18.57
CA PRO A 150 -7.06 6.83 -19.15
C PRO A 150 -8.51 6.35 -19.08
N MET A 151 -9.40 7.23 -18.61
CA MET A 151 -10.81 6.92 -18.48
C MET A 151 -11.40 6.63 -19.85
N THR A 152 -12.31 5.65 -19.94
CA THR A 152 -12.98 5.34 -21.20
C THR A 152 -13.89 6.48 -21.64
N VAL A 153 -14.22 6.57 -22.92
CA VAL A 153 -15.19 7.55 -23.46
C VAL A 153 -16.53 7.45 -22.72
N ASP A 154 -16.98 6.24 -22.42
CA ASP A 154 -18.20 6.02 -21.62
C ASP A 154 -18.07 6.57 -20.19
N GLY A 155 -16.89 6.45 -19.58
CA GLY A 155 -16.60 7.05 -18.29
C GLY A 155 -16.66 8.58 -18.33
N TYR A 156 -16.13 9.20 -19.40
CA TYR A 156 -16.27 10.64 -19.63
C TYR A 156 -17.74 11.05 -19.85
N ALA A 157 -18.49 10.30 -20.64
CA ALA A 157 -19.92 10.57 -20.89
C ALA A 157 -20.74 10.47 -19.59
N TYR A 158 -20.43 9.50 -18.74
CA TYR A 158 -21.06 9.34 -17.42
C TYR A 158 -20.75 10.53 -16.51
N LEU A 159 -19.48 10.94 -16.39
CA LEU A 159 -19.10 12.09 -15.57
C LEU A 159 -19.72 13.39 -16.08
N ALA A 160 -19.76 13.59 -17.39
CA ALA A 160 -20.40 14.76 -18.01
C ALA A 160 -21.91 14.79 -17.71
N LYS A 161 -22.60 13.64 -17.82
CA LYS A 161 -24.02 13.52 -17.48
C LYS A 161 -24.26 13.77 -15.98
N ALA A 162 -23.41 13.22 -15.12
CA ALA A 162 -23.49 13.43 -13.67
C ALA A 162 -23.30 14.92 -13.32
N ALA A 163 -22.31 15.59 -13.91
CA ALA A 163 -22.06 17.02 -13.72
C ALA A 163 -23.22 17.89 -14.21
N LEU A 164 -23.78 17.61 -15.40
CA LEU A 164 -24.94 18.33 -15.92
C LEU A 164 -26.22 18.12 -15.09
N SER A 165 -26.32 16.98 -14.39
CA SER A 165 -27.46 16.67 -13.51
C SER A 165 -27.31 17.17 -12.08
N ALA A 166 -26.11 17.60 -11.68
CA ALA A 166 -25.83 18.07 -10.33
C ALA A 166 -26.45 19.46 -10.11
N ARG A 167 -27.20 19.61 -9.02
CA ARG A 167 -27.86 20.88 -8.65
C ARG A 167 -27.22 21.60 -7.46
N THR A 168 -26.07 21.10 -6.99
CA THR A 168 -25.31 21.65 -5.85
C THR A 168 -23.81 21.41 -6.06
N ASP A 169 -22.98 22.41 -5.74
CA ASP A 169 -21.53 22.45 -6.02
C ASP A 169 -20.71 21.30 -5.43
N HIS A 170 -21.21 20.64 -4.38
CA HIS A 170 -20.50 19.55 -3.71
C HIS A 170 -20.20 18.34 -4.63
N PHE A 171 -20.99 18.15 -5.70
CA PHE A 171 -20.78 17.08 -6.70
C PHE A 171 -19.71 17.42 -7.74
N LEU A 172 -19.36 18.70 -7.91
CA LEU A 172 -18.31 19.14 -8.85
C LEU A 172 -16.92 18.90 -8.27
N ALA A 173 -16.75 19.09 -6.95
CA ALA A 173 -15.47 18.87 -6.26
C ALA A 173 -15.04 17.40 -6.21
N VAL A 174 -15.99 16.45 -6.14
CA VAL A 174 -15.68 15.01 -6.10
C VAL A 174 -15.27 14.47 -7.47
N ASN A 175 -15.74 15.10 -8.55
CA ASN A 175 -15.50 14.67 -9.94
C ASN A 175 -14.34 15.41 -10.64
N SER A 176 -13.78 16.46 -10.04
CA SER A 176 -12.74 17.30 -10.65
C SER A 176 -11.30 16.77 -10.51
N HIS A 177 -11.09 15.64 -9.81
CA HIS A 177 -9.76 15.05 -9.62
C HIS A 177 -9.30 14.12 -10.77
N VAL A 178 -9.91 14.26 -11.95
CA VAL A 178 -9.42 13.67 -13.19
C VAL A 178 -8.64 14.77 -13.91
N PRO A 179 -7.31 14.64 -14.13
CA PRO A 179 -6.56 15.66 -14.85
C PRO A 179 -7.15 15.78 -16.26
N PRO A 180 -7.50 17.00 -16.72
CA PRO A 180 -8.01 17.18 -18.07
C PRO A 180 -6.89 16.84 -19.05
N PHE A 181 -7.04 15.74 -19.76
CA PHE A 181 -6.29 15.53 -20.99
C PHE A 181 -6.90 16.48 -22.02
N LEU A 182 -6.12 17.47 -22.47
CA LEU A 182 -6.51 18.42 -23.50
C LEU A 182 -6.91 17.65 -24.76
N LEU A 183 -8.20 17.61 -25.07
CA LEU A 183 -8.68 17.36 -26.43
C LEU A 183 -8.61 18.70 -27.16
N GLU A 184 -7.61 18.87 -28.02
CA GLU A 184 -7.61 19.93 -29.01
C GLU A 184 -8.79 19.69 -29.97
N PHE A 185 -9.82 20.52 -29.83
CA PHE A 185 -10.77 20.79 -30.89
C PHE A 185 -10.58 22.24 -31.33
N ASP A 186 -10.44 22.39 -32.65
CA ASP A 186 -10.21 23.60 -33.42
C ASP A 186 -10.46 24.95 -32.71
N GLY A 187 -9.37 25.68 -32.52
CA GLY A 187 -9.31 27.10 -32.81
C GLY A 187 -10.27 28.01 -32.06
N SER A 188 -10.15 28.12 -30.72
CA SER A 188 -10.45 29.35 -29.96
C SER A 188 -9.88 29.25 -28.55
N PHE A 189 -8.80 29.97 -28.28
CA PHE A 189 -8.26 30.16 -26.94
C PHE A 189 -9.21 31.03 -26.11
N SER A 190 -9.74 30.49 -25.01
CA SER A 190 -10.22 31.31 -23.90
C SER A 190 -9.55 30.84 -22.62
N ILE A 191 -8.53 31.58 -22.21
CA ILE A 191 -7.79 31.38 -20.96
C ILE A 191 -8.67 31.93 -19.83
N TYR A 192 -9.27 31.06 -19.01
CA TYR A 192 -9.74 31.49 -17.69
C TYR A 192 -8.64 31.21 -16.68
N SER A 193 -7.88 32.27 -16.38
CA SER A 193 -6.98 32.32 -15.23
C SER A 193 -7.83 32.51 -13.98
N PHE A 194 -7.94 31.49 -13.13
CA PHE A 194 -8.37 31.69 -11.74
C PHE A 194 -7.13 31.99 -10.91
N ASN A 195 -6.83 33.29 -10.77
CA ASN A 195 -6.06 33.80 -9.65
C ASN A 195 -6.94 33.72 -8.40
N THR A 196 -6.44 33.10 -7.34
CA THR A 196 -6.98 33.27 -5.99
C THR A 196 -5.84 33.54 -5.02
N PHE A 197 -5.91 34.73 -4.41
CA PHE A 197 -5.36 35.04 -3.10
C PHE A 197 -6.03 34.17 -2.02
#